data_AF-A0A1T2CNM2-F1
#
_entry.id   AF-A0A1T2CNM2-F1
#
_cell.length_a   1.000
_cell.length_b   1.000
_cell.length_c   1.000
_cell.angle_alpha   90.00
_cell.angle_beta   90.00
_cell.angle_gamma   90.00
#
_symmetry.space_group_name_H-M   'P 1'
#
loop_
_entity.id
_entity.type
_entity.pdbx_description
1 polymer ?
#
loop_
_entity_poly.entity_id
_entity_poly.type
_entity_poly.pdbx_seq_one_letter_code
_entity_poly.pdbx_strand_id
1 'polypeptide(L)'
;MKNNGTIDIFIRNLKMVKGSLGWSNRDISRHGGPSDRMVGMILNRESEPGIDVIERIGIAFKLPPYLLLTPYLRPDMLDSIDEISTLLCSFINCDAESRDFIIKLVSKAQQPEKEYEN
;
A
#
# COMPACT_ATOMS: atom_id res chain seq x y z
N MET A 1 17.42 5.85 14.81
CA MET A 1 15.97 5.75 15.11
C MET A 1 15.46 4.49 14.44
N LYS A 2 14.87 3.55 15.19
CA LYS A 2 14.33 2.30 14.62
C LYS A 2 13.15 2.63 13.72
N ASN A 3 13.15 2.10 12.50
CA ASN A 3 12.21 2.36 11.42
C ASN A 3 10.86 1.64 11.64
N ASN A 4 10.40 1.54 12.90
CA ASN A 4 9.31 0.67 13.32
C ASN A 4 7.98 0.99 12.61
N GLY A 5 7.70 2.28 12.35
CA GLY A 5 6.46 2.69 11.70
C GLY A 5 6.29 2.15 10.27
N THR A 6 7.38 2.10 9.50
CA THR A 6 7.35 1.60 8.11
C THR A 6 7.10 0.09 8.06
N ILE A 7 7.74 -0.66 8.96
CA ILE A 7 7.55 -2.12 9.09
C ILE A 7 6.14 -2.44 9.60
N ASP A 8 5.62 -1.63 10.52
CA ASP A 8 4.24 -1.77 11.02
C ASP A 8 3.21 -1.60 9.90
N ILE A 9 3.40 -0.57 9.07
CA ILE A 9 2.57 -0.33 7.88
C ILE A 9 2.66 -1.51 6.92
N PHE A 10 3.88 -1.98 6.66
CA PHE A 10 4.11 -3.12 5.79
C PHE A 10 3.38 -4.38 6.26
N ILE A 11 3.56 -4.78 7.51
CA ILE A 11 2.94 -5.98 8.08
C ILE A 11 1.41 -5.85 8.07
N ARG A 12 0.88 -4.68 8.42
CA ARG A 12 -0.55 -4.41 8.35
C ARG A 12 -1.09 -4.58 6.93
N ASN A 13 -0.42 -3.97 5.95
CA ASN A 13 -0.83 -4.03 4.54
C ASN A 13 -0.73 -5.45 4.00
N LEU A 14 0.35 -6.17 4.31
CA LEU A 14 0.52 -7.57 3.93
C LEU A 14 -0.61 -8.44 4.48
N LYS A 15 -1.00 -8.26 5.76
CA LYS A 15 -2.14 -8.97 6.36
C LYS A 15 -3.46 -8.62 5.65
N MET A 16 -3.66 -7.35 5.33
CA MET A 16 -4.86 -6.87 4.64
C MET A 16 -4.98 -7.45 3.23
N VAL A 17 -3.93 -7.36 2.40
CA VAL A 17 -3.95 -7.89 1.03
C VAL A 17 -4.16 -9.41 1.04
N LYS A 18 -3.41 -10.11 1.89
CA LYS A 18 -3.55 -11.56 2.07
C LYS A 18 -4.97 -11.96 2.48
N GLY A 19 -5.56 -11.23 3.44
CA GLY A 19 -6.93 -11.47 3.91
C GLY A 19 -7.97 -11.22 2.83
N SER A 20 -7.81 -10.14 2.05
CA SER A 20 -8.74 -9.76 0.97
C SER A 20 -8.76 -10.80 -0.16
N LEU A 21 -7.61 -11.43 -0.44
CA LEU A 21 -7.50 -12.48 -1.45
C LEU A 21 -7.76 -13.90 -0.91
N GLY A 22 -7.92 -14.07 0.41
CA GLY A 22 -8.01 -15.38 1.05
C GLY A 22 -6.75 -16.24 0.92
N TRP A 23 -5.59 -15.61 0.69
CA TRP A 23 -4.33 -16.32 0.42
C TRP A 23 -3.67 -16.85 1.69
N SER A 24 -3.00 -17.99 1.58
CA SER A 24 -2.04 -18.47 2.57
C SER A 24 -0.63 -17.92 2.30
N ASN A 25 0.31 -18.11 3.25
CA ASN A 25 1.72 -17.82 3.01
C ASN A 25 2.28 -18.64 1.84
N ARG A 26 1.79 -19.87 1.67
CA ARG A 26 2.17 -20.75 0.57
C ARG A 26 1.70 -20.20 -0.78
N ASP A 27 0.55 -19.54 -0.83
CA ASP A 27 0.05 -18.94 -2.06
C ASP A 27 0.91 -17.74 -2.48
N ILE A 28 1.39 -16.93 -1.53
CA ILE A 28 2.37 -15.87 -1.80
C ILE A 28 3.63 -16.46 -2.46
N SER A 29 4.17 -17.57 -1.91
CA SER A 29 5.32 -18.25 -2.49
C SER A 29 5.06 -18.80 -3.89
N ARG A 30 3.85 -19.34 -4.15
CA ARG A 30 3.47 -19.87 -5.47
C ARG A 30 3.39 -18.81 -6.55
N HIS A 31 3.12 -17.56 -6.17
CA HIS A 31 3.05 -16.42 -7.08
C HIS A 31 4.38 -15.67 -7.21
N GLY A 32 5.52 -16.28 -6.83
CA GLY A 32 6.85 -15.67 -6.97
C GLY A 32 7.32 -14.86 -5.75
N GLY A 33 6.52 -14.82 -4.69
CA GLY A 33 6.87 -14.19 -3.43
C GLY A 33 7.93 -14.97 -2.63
N PRO A 34 8.27 -14.49 -1.42
CA PRO A 34 9.17 -15.18 -0.50
C PRO A 34 8.62 -16.54 -0.06
N SER A 35 9.48 -17.37 0.54
CA SER A 35 9.06 -18.68 1.05
C SER A 35 8.01 -18.53 2.15
N ASP A 36 7.18 -19.57 2.33
CA ASP A 36 6.17 -19.64 3.39
C ASP A 36 6.77 -19.30 4.77
N ARG A 37 7.92 -19.90 5.09
CA ARG A 37 8.68 -19.63 6.31
C ARG A 37 9.07 -18.16 6.45
N MET A 38 9.62 -17.56 5.39
CA MET A 38 10.05 -16.15 5.41
C MET A 38 8.85 -15.22 5.65
N VAL A 39 7.73 -15.45 4.95
CA VAL A 39 6.49 -14.68 5.15
C VAL A 39 5.99 -14.83 6.59
N GLY A 40 6.03 -16.04 7.16
CA GLY A 40 5.67 -16.28 8.56
C GLY A 40 6.55 -15.49 9.53
N MET A 41 7.87 -15.54 9.36
CA MET A 41 8.81 -14.80 10.20
C MET A 41 8.56 -13.29 10.15
N ILE A 42 8.28 -12.73 8.97
CA ILE A 42 7.96 -11.31 8.82
C ILE A 42 6.65 -10.93 9.52
N LEU A 43 5.59 -11.73 9.31
CA LEU A 43 4.27 -11.49 9.92
C LEU A 43 4.30 -11.59 11.45
N ASN A 44 5.16 -12.46 11.98
CA ASN A 44 5.42 -12.63 13.42
C ASN A 44 6.43 -11.64 13.99
N ARG A 45 7.02 -10.76 13.16
CA ARG A 45 8.08 -9.81 13.54
C ARG A 45 9.37 -10.48 14.03
N GLU A 46 9.60 -11.72 13.60
CA GLU A 46 10.84 -12.46 13.84
C GLU A 46 11.94 -12.09 12.82
N SER A 47 11.56 -11.43 11.72
CA SER A 47 12.47 -10.94 10.68
C SER A 47 11.98 -9.63 10.08
N GLU A 48 12.89 -8.69 9.84
CA GLU A 48 12.62 -7.48 9.09
C GLU A 48 12.84 -7.73 7.59
N PRO A 49 11.86 -7.46 6.72
CA PRO A 49 12.03 -7.66 5.29
C PRO A 49 12.95 -6.59 4.69
N GLY A 50 13.91 -7.04 3.87
CA GLY A 50 14.64 -6.15 2.96
C GLY A 50 13.75 -5.64 1.81
N ILE A 51 14.26 -4.67 1.05
CA ILE A 51 13.57 -4.12 -0.13
C ILE A 51 13.29 -5.23 -1.15
N ASP A 52 14.22 -6.15 -1.36
CA ASP A 52 14.08 -7.30 -2.26
C ASP A 52 12.88 -8.20 -1.89
N VAL A 53 12.66 -8.40 -0.58
CA VAL A 53 11.54 -9.18 -0.06
C VAL A 53 10.22 -8.44 -0.29
N ILE A 54 10.20 -7.13 -0.05
CA ILE A 54 9.02 -6.28 -0.28
C ILE A 54 8.67 -6.25 -1.78
N GLU A 55 9.66 -6.14 -2.66
CA GLU A 55 9.48 -6.18 -4.12
C GLU A 55 8.90 -7.52 -4.57
N ARG A 56 9.43 -8.64 -4.08
CA ARG A 56 8.91 -9.97 -4.40
C ARG A 56 7.48 -10.18 -3.92
N ILE A 57 7.12 -9.60 -2.77
CA ILE A 57 5.74 -9.60 -2.27
C ILE A 57 4.85 -8.74 -3.18
N GLY A 58 5.32 -7.57 -3.61
CA GLY A 58 4.64 -6.75 -4.62
C GLY A 58 4.35 -7.54 -5.89
N ILE A 59 5.36 -8.21 -6.45
CA ILE A 59 5.24 -9.08 -7.63
C ILE A 59 4.18 -10.16 -7.40
N ALA A 60 4.21 -10.85 -6.26
CA ALA A 60 3.25 -11.91 -5.95
C ALA A 60 1.79 -11.44 -5.98
N PHE A 61 1.54 -10.20 -5.53
CA PHE A 61 0.21 -9.61 -5.52
C PHE A 61 -0.10 -8.76 -6.76
N LYS A 62 0.82 -8.65 -7.72
CA LYS A 62 0.74 -7.68 -8.84
C LYS A 62 0.51 -6.25 -8.35
N LEU A 63 1.10 -5.92 -7.20
CA LEU A 63 1.03 -4.62 -6.57
C LEU A 63 2.36 -3.89 -6.75
N PRO A 64 2.34 -2.58 -7.05
CA PRO A 64 3.52 -1.74 -6.88
C PRO A 64 4.05 -1.84 -5.43
N PRO A 65 5.35 -2.13 -5.22
CA PRO A 65 5.90 -2.37 -3.88
C PRO A 65 5.68 -1.22 -2.89
N TYR A 66 5.63 0.02 -3.37
CA TYR A 66 5.41 1.20 -2.53
C TYR A 66 4.00 1.22 -1.89
N LEU A 67 2.99 0.57 -2.50
CA LEU A 67 1.65 0.48 -1.90
C LEU A 67 1.68 -0.34 -0.60
N LEU A 68 2.55 -1.34 -0.51
CA LEU A 68 2.74 -2.11 0.71
C LEU A 68 3.34 -1.26 1.84
N LEU A 69 3.99 -0.15 1.52
CA LEU A 69 4.59 0.78 2.49
C LEU A 69 3.71 2.03 2.74
N THR A 70 2.53 2.11 2.12
CA THR A 70 1.66 3.28 2.20
C THR A 70 0.72 3.20 3.42
N PRO A 71 0.65 4.25 4.28
CA PRO A 71 -0.07 4.22 5.56
C PRO A 71 -1.59 4.06 5.48
N TYR A 72 -2.22 3.99 4.29
CA TYR A 72 -3.67 3.89 4.15
C TYR A 72 -4.14 2.96 3.02
N LEU A 73 -3.41 1.88 2.72
CA LEU A 73 -3.91 0.87 1.78
C LEU A 73 -5.16 0.18 2.36
N ARG A 74 -6.28 0.23 1.63
CA ARG A 74 -7.55 -0.39 2.00
C ARG A 74 -7.96 -1.48 1.01
N PRO A 75 -8.81 -2.45 1.40
CA PRO A 75 -9.26 -3.52 0.49
C PRO A 75 -9.94 -3.00 -0.78
N ASP A 76 -10.77 -1.96 -0.68
CA ASP A 76 -11.47 -1.34 -1.83
C ASP A 76 -10.52 -0.75 -2.88
N MET A 77 -9.28 -0.46 -2.49
CA MET A 77 -8.26 0.06 -3.41
C MET A 77 -7.62 -1.03 -4.26
N LEU A 78 -7.76 -2.31 -3.89
CA LEU A 78 -7.16 -3.42 -4.64
C LEU A 78 -7.83 -3.62 -6.00
N ASP A 79 -9.09 -3.23 -6.15
CA ASP A 79 -9.81 -3.33 -7.42
C ASP A 79 -9.45 -2.17 -8.38
N SER A 80 -8.80 -1.11 -7.88
CA SER A 80 -8.48 0.11 -8.63
C SER A 80 -6.98 0.45 -8.64
N ILE A 81 -6.10 -0.56 -8.49
CA ILE A 81 -4.65 -0.37 -8.36
C ILE A 81 -4.08 0.33 -9.60
N ASP A 82 -4.55 -0.02 -10.79
CA ASP A 82 -4.04 0.51 -12.05
C ASP A 82 -4.40 2.00 -12.19
N GLU A 83 -5.62 2.37 -11.83
CA GLU A 83 -6.09 3.76 -11.79
C GLU A 83 -5.33 4.58 -10.74
N ILE A 84 -5.15 4.02 -9.53
CA ILE A 84 -4.39 4.67 -8.45
C ILE A 84 -2.94 4.88 -8.87
N SER A 85 -2.33 3.86 -9.49
CA SER A 85 -0.95 3.94 -9.98
C SER A 85 -0.82 4.99 -11.07
N THR A 86 -1.76 5.02 -12.02
CA THR A 86 -1.80 6.02 -13.10
C THR A 86 -1.98 7.43 -12.55
N LEU A 87 -2.87 7.62 -11.57
CA LEU A 87 -3.10 8.90 -10.91
C LEU A 87 -1.85 9.38 -10.17
N LEU A 88 -1.19 8.51 -9.41
CA LEU A 88 0.05 8.82 -8.69
C LEU A 88 1.18 9.18 -9.64
N CYS A 89 1.38 8.39 -10.70
CA CYS A 89 2.36 8.69 -11.75
C CYS A 89 2.06 10.05 -12.40
N SER A 90 0.80 10.34 -12.70
CA SER A 90 0.40 11.63 -13.29
C SER A 90 0.66 12.79 -12.35
N PHE A 91 0.36 12.62 -11.06
CA PHE A 91 0.60 13.62 -10.02
C PHE A 91 2.09 13.90 -9.80
N ILE A 92 2.94 12.87 -9.85
CA ILE A 92 4.40 13.03 -9.70
C ILE A 92 5.00 13.76 -10.90
N ASN A 93 4.49 13.49 -12.10
CA ASN A 93 5.05 14.02 -13.35
C ASN A 93 4.46 15.37 -13.79
N CYS A 94 3.41 15.87 -13.16
CA CYS A 94 2.86 17.17 -13.52
C CYS A 94 3.67 18.34 -12.94
N ASP A 95 3.50 19.51 -13.55
CA ASP A 95 4.18 20.74 -13.11
C ASP A 95 3.74 21.18 -11.70
N ALA A 96 4.46 22.15 -11.14
CA ALA A 96 4.21 22.62 -9.79
C ALA A 96 2.81 23.24 -9.64
N GLU A 97 2.34 23.98 -10.65
CA GLU A 97 1.03 24.62 -10.64
C GLU A 97 -0.11 23.57 -10.60
N SER A 98 0.00 22.53 -11.42
CA SER A 98 -0.94 21.41 -11.47
C SER A 98 -0.95 20.64 -10.16
N ARG A 99 0.22 20.37 -9.56
CA ARG A 99 0.30 19.73 -8.23
C ARG A 99 -0.38 20.57 -7.16
N ASP A 100 -0.08 21.86 -7.11
CA ASP A 100 -0.68 22.78 -6.14
C ASP A 100 -2.20 22.85 -6.30
N PHE A 101 -2.70 22.88 -7.53
CA PHE A 101 -4.12 22.84 -7.82
C PHE A 101 -4.77 21.55 -7.30
N ILE A 102 -4.18 20.38 -7.59
CA ILE A 102 -4.68 19.08 -7.13
C ILE A 102 -4.70 19.02 -5.59
N ILE A 103 -3.62 19.45 -4.92
CA ILE A 103 -3.56 19.47 -3.45
C ILE A 103 -4.66 20.36 -2.86
N LYS A 104 -4.88 21.55 -3.43
CA LYS A 104 -5.95 22.46 -3.00
C LYS A 104 -7.33 21.84 -3.20
N LEU A 105 -7.56 21.16 -4.32
CA LEU A 105 -8.83 20.50 -4.63
C LEU A 105 -9.13 19.38 -3.63
N VAL A 106 -8.16 18.49 -3.37
CA VAL A 106 -8.29 17.41 -2.40
C VAL A 106 -8.52 17.95 -0.98
N SER A 107 -7.83 19.02 -0.61
CA SER A 107 -7.98 19.65 0.72
C SER A 107 -9.38 20.22 0.94
N LYS A 108 -10.03 20.75 -0.11
CA LYS A 108 -11.43 21.21 -0.04
C LYS A 108 -12.41 20.04 0.07
N ALA A 109 -12.18 18.96 -0.67
CA ALA A 109 -13.04 17.78 -0.66
C ALA A 109 -13.01 17.02 0.68
N GLN A 110 -11.95 17.18 1.48
CA GLN A 110 -11.82 16.57 2.82
C GLN A 110 -12.42 17.42 3.95
N GLN A 111 -12.92 18.63 3.66
CA GLN A 111 -13.67 19.39 4.64
C GLN A 111 -15.10 18.85 4.68
N PRO A 112 -15.62 18.37 5.83
CA PRO A 112 -17.02 18.05 5.94
C PRO A 112 -17.81 19.32 5.59
N GLU A 113 -18.77 19.20 4.66
CA GLU A 113 -19.73 20.28 4.43
C GLU A 113 -20.28 20.68 5.79
N LYS A 114 -20.02 21.92 6.21
CA LYS A 114 -20.66 22.45 7.41
C LYS A 114 -22.16 22.41 7.10
N GLU A 115 -22.89 21.53 7.77
CA GLU A 115 -24.34 21.59 7.82
C GLU A 115 -24.69 23.01 8.26
N TYR A 116 -25.25 23.78 7.34
CA TYR A 116 -25.88 25.04 7.66
C TYR A 116 -27.16 24.67 8.42
N GLU A 117 -27.06 24.60 9.76
CA GLU A 117 -28.22 24.60 10.64
C GLU A 117 -29.00 25.91 10.38
N ASN A 118 -30.23 25.76 9.87
CA ASN A 118 -31.25 26.81 9.83
C ASN A 118 -31.97 26.91 11.18
#